data_AF-A0A7W1XRB1-F1
#
_entry.id   AF-A0A7W1XRB1-F1
#
_cell.length_a   1.000
_cell.length_b   1.000
_cell.length_c   1.000
_cell.angle_alpha   90.00
_cell.angle_beta   90.00
_cell.angle_gamma   90.00
#
_symmetry.space_group_name_H-M   'P 1'
#
loop_
_entity.id
_entity.type
_entity.pdbx_description
1 polymer ?
#
loop_
_entity_poly.entity_id
_entity_poly.type
_entity_poly.pdbx_seq_one_letter_code
_entity_poly.pdbx_strand_id
1 'polypeptide(L)' 'MDSIRFWYDASEQKLIVLHNRSGERREIRQLEKIVRFLKEYDLTPDNCKGVQSADDRTHLFAKMRIRSGCCKKDHL' A
#
# COMPACT_ATOMS: atom_id res chain seq x y z
N MET A 1 4.53 -17.42 -0.80
CA MET A 1 3.54 -16.48 -0.25
C MET A 1 4.29 -15.59 0.68
N ASP A 2 4.42 -14.33 0.30
CA ASP A 2 5.22 -13.34 0.99
C ASP A 2 4.26 -12.42 1.73
N SER A 3 4.10 -12.66 3.03
CA SER A 3 3.13 -11.92 3.84
C SER A 3 3.68 -10.56 4.25
N ILE A 4 2.89 -9.52 4.03
CA ILE A 4 3.16 -8.15 4.47
C ILE A 4 2.20 -7.76 5.60
N ARG A 5 2.67 -6.87 6.47
CA ARG A 5 1.85 -6.14 7.43
C ARG A 5 1.83 -4.67 7.05
N PHE A 6 0.67 -4.04 7.02
CA PHE A 6 0.59 -2.60 6.75
C PHE A 6 -0.47 -1.93 7.61
N TRP A 7 -0.27 -0.64 7.87
CA TRP A 7 -1.23 0.20 8.58
C TRP A 7 -1.11 1.65 8.13
N TYR A 8 -2.24 2.35 8.14
CA TYR A 8 -2.28 3.77 7.84
C TYR A 8 -2.18 4.57 9.15
N ASP A 9 -1.16 5.42 9.23
CA ASP A 9 -1.01 6.38 10.30
C ASP A 9 -1.68 7.69 9.89
N ALA A 10 -2.85 7.97 10.48
CA ALA A 10 -3.62 9.17 10.19
C ALA A 10 -2.97 10.44 10.76
N SER A 11 -2.18 10.33 11.83
CA SER A 11 -1.49 11.48 12.47
C SER A 11 -0.42 12.06 11.54
N GLU A 12 0.35 11.20 10.89
CA GLU A 12 1.41 11.57 9.95
C GLU A 12 0.98 11.44 8.47
N GLN A 13 -0.26 11.01 8.22
CA GLN A 13 -0.82 10.73 6.89
C GLN A 13 0.08 9.84 6.02
N LYS A 14 0.63 8.77 6.61
CA LYS A 14 1.57 7.86 5.94
C LYS A 14 1.12 6.42 6.09
N LEU A 15 1.33 5.63 5.05
CA LEU A 15 1.14 4.18 5.09
C LEU A 15 2.48 3.50 5.34
N ILE A 16 2.54 2.68 6.38
CA ILE A 16 3.72 1.85 6.66
C ILE A 16 3.42 0.44 6.21
N VAL A 17 4.33 -0.15 5.44
CA VAL A 17 4.27 -1.52 4.93
C VAL A 17 5.54 -2.25 5.36
N LEU A 18 5.38 -3.37 6.04
CA LEU A 18 6.42 -4.22 6.60
C LEU A 18 6.35 -5.60 5.96
N HIS A 19 7.44 -6.06 5.35
CA HIS A 19 7.57 -7.41 4.85
C HIS A 19 7.95 -8.36 5.99
N ASN A 20 7.12 -9.34 6.31
CA ASN A 20 7.35 -10.20 7.48
C ASN A 20 8.57 -11.10 7.34
N ARG A 21 8.89 -11.51 6.11
CA ARG A 21 9.97 -12.47 5.85
C ARG A 21 11.35 -11.80 5.82
N SER A 22 11.47 -10.65 5.14
CA SER A 22 12.74 -9.92 5.04
C SER A 22 12.92 -8.88 6.14
N GLY A 23 11.85 -8.51 6.84
CA GLY A 23 11.86 -7.38 7.78
C GLY A 23 11.98 -6.01 7.10
N GLU A 24 11.92 -5.94 5.76
CA GLU A 24 12.00 -4.68 5.03
C GLU A 24 10.76 -3.83 5.32
N ARG A 25 10.98 -2.57 5.71
CA ARG A 25 9.90 -1.60 5.93
C ARG A 25 9.91 -0.54 4.83
N ARG A 26 8.73 -0.14 4.38
CA ARG A 26 8.52 0.97 3.45
C ARG A 26 7.45 1.90 3.96
N GLU A 27 7.73 3.18 3.85
CA GLU A 27 6.82 4.26 4.25
C GLU A 27 6.38 5.01 3.00
N ILE A 28 5.07 5.11 2.79
CA ILE A 28 4.45 5.84 1.68
C ILE A 28 3.75 7.06 2.26
N ARG A 29 4.21 8.25 1.92
CA ARG A 29 3.61 9.54 2.35
C ARG A 29 2.73 10.20 1.28
N GLN A 30 2.74 9.66 0.06
CA GLN A 30 1.96 10.22 -1.04
C GLN A 30 0.54 9.67 -0.98
N LEU A 31 -0.44 10.52 -0.67
CA LEU A 31 -1.84 10.12 -0.50
C LEU A 31 -2.38 9.34 -1.71
N GLU A 32 -2.07 9.76 -2.94
CA GLU A 32 -2.47 9.04 -4.16
C GLU A 32 -1.97 7.59 -4.21
N LYS A 33 -0.72 7.37 -3.76
CA LYS A 33 -0.15 6.01 -3.67
C LYS A 33 -0.76 5.22 -2.53
N ILE A 34 -1.07 5.86 -1.40
CA ILE A 34 -1.73 5.22 -0.27
C ILE A 34 -3.12 4.74 -0.70
N VAL A 35 -3.92 5.59 -1.33
CA VAL A 35 -5.27 5.24 -1.81
C VAL A 35 -5.19 4.13 -2.85
N ARG A 36 -4.25 4.20 -3.82
CA ARG A 36 -4.04 3.12 -4.80
C ARG A 36 -3.67 1.80 -4.13
N PHE A 37 -2.76 1.83 -3.16
CA PHE A 37 -2.37 0.63 -2.41
C PHE A 37 -3.56 0.03 -1.67
N LEU A 38 -4.27 0.83 -0.87
CA LEU A 38 -5.41 0.36 -0.07
C LEU A 38 -6.51 -0.23 -0.96
N LYS A 39 -6.73 0.34 -2.15
CA LYS A 39 -7.69 -0.17 -3.13
C LYS A 39 -7.35 -1.58 -3.63
N GLU A 40 -6.08 -1.96 -3.72
CA GLU A 40 -5.70 -3.34 -4.11
C GLU A 40 -6.05 -4.39 -3.03
N TYR A 41 -6.34 -3.92 -1.81
CA TYR A 41 -6.81 -4.74 -0.70
C TYR A 41 -8.28 -4.50 -0.36
N ASP A 42 -9.03 -3.78 -1.21
CA ASP A 42 -10.43 -3.36 -0.96
C ASP A 42 -10.60 -2.61 0.38
N LEU A 43 -9.58 -1.85 0.78
CA LEU A 43 -9.56 -1.06 2.00
C LEU A 43 -9.67 0.44 1.70
N THR A 44 -10.21 1.18 2.67
CA THR A 44 -10.19 2.64 2.70
C THR A 44 -9.30 3.13 3.84
N PRO A 45 -8.74 4.35 3.76
CA PRO A 45 -7.92 4.90 4.84
C PRO A 45 -8.69 5.00 6.17
N ASP A 46 -10.01 5.20 6.13
CA ASP A 46 -10.84 5.22 7.35
C ASP A 46 -10.97 3.83 8.00
N ASN A 47 -10.97 2.77 7.18
CA ASN A 47 -11.04 1.38 7.65
C ASN A 47 -9.65 0.78 7.96
N CYS A 48 -8.56 1.51 7.66
CA CYS A 48 -7.18 1.09 7.88
C CYS A 48 -6.57 1.70 9.15
N LYS A 49 -7.36 1.77 10.24
CA LYS A 49 -6.91 2.25 11.56
C LYS A 49 -6.09 1.22 12.35
N GLY A 50 -5.98 -0.01 11.86
CA GLY A 50 -5.26 -1.11 12.50
C GLY A 50 -4.18 -1.73 11.64
N VAL A 51 -3.35 -2.60 12.25
CA VAL A 51 -2.35 -3.40 11.53
C VAL A 51 -3.05 -4.51 10.77
N GLN A 52 -3.03 -4.39 9.43
CA GLN A 52 -3.56 -5.38 8.51
C GLN A 52 -2.43 -6.32 8.07
N SER A 53 -2.74 -7.61 7.93
CA SER A 53 -1.84 -8.61 7.37
C SER A 53 -2.43 -9.18 6.09
N ALA A 54 -1.68 -9.10 4.99
CA ALA A 54 -2.07 -9.62 3.69
C ALA A 54 -0.87 -10.22 2.95
N ASP A 55 -1.10 -10.92 1.85
CA ASP A 55 -0.02 -11.30 0.93
C ASP A 55 0.41 -10.07 0.10
N ASP A 56 1.70 -9.96 -0.27
CA ASP A 56 2.20 -8.86 -1.13
C ASP A 56 1.65 -8.99 -2.55
N ARG A 57 0.41 -8.52 -2.76
CA ARG A 57 -0.24 -8.46 -4.07
C ARG A 57 0.28 -7.30 -4.92
N THR A 58 0.76 -6.26 -4.23
CA THR A 58 1.25 -5.01 -4.82
C THR A 58 2.64 -5.12 -5.44
N HIS A 59 3.31 -6.28 -5.29
CA HIS A 59 4.70 -6.45 -5.70
C HIS A 59 5.59 -5.32 -5.17
N LEU A 60 5.26 -4.79 -3.98
CA LEU A 60 5.89 -3.58 -3.47
C LEU A 60 7.37 -3.86 -3.21
N PHE A 61 7.66 -5.07 -2.71
CA PHE A 61 9.00 -5.56 -2.42
C PHE A 61 9.59 -6.35 -3.59
N ALA A 62 8.76 -6.77 -4.55
CA ALA A 62 9.25 -7.35 -5.79
C ALA A 62 9.91 -6.23 -6.63
N LYS A 63 11.24 -6.32 -6.80
CA LYS A 63 12.04 -5.41 -7.61
C LYS A 63 11.52 -5.37 -9.06
N MET A 64 10.56 -4.49 -9.37
CA MET A 64 10.22 -4.19 -10.76
C MET A 64 9.94 -2.70 -10.93
N ARG A 65 10.88 -2.03 -11.61
CA ARG A 65 10.75 -0.67 -12.16
C ARG A 65 9.57 -0.66 -13.12
N ILE A 66 8.41 -0.22 -12.69
CA ILE A 66 7.39 0.27 -13.62
C ILE A 66 7.28 1.78 -13.43
N ARG A 67 8.17 2.49 -14.14
CA ARG A 67 7.76 3.74 -14.79
C ARG A 67 6.59 3.38 -15.71
N SER A 68 5.64 4.31 -15.82
CA SER A 68 4.53 4.35 -16.79
C SER A 68 3.21 3.76 -16.31
N GLY A 69 2.13 4.53 -16.46
CA GLY A 69 0.78 3.97 -16.51
C GLY A 69 -0.31 4.81 -15.85
N CYS A 70 -0.77 5.81 -16.60
CA CYS A 70 -2.05 6.49 -16.48
C CYS A 70 -3.19 5.61 -15.93
N CYS A 71 -4.01 6.15 -15.02
CA CYS A 71 -5.43 5.82 -14.95
C CYS A 71 -6.20 7.13 -14.79
N LYS A 72 -6.29 7.88 -15.88
CA LYS A 72 -7.55 8.57 -16.19
C LYS A 72 -8.59 7.46 -16.40
N LYS A 73 -9.63 7.42 -15.58
CA LYS A 73 -10.89 6.81 -15.98
C LYS A 73 -11.96 7.84 -15.69
N ASP A 74 -12.42 8.37 -16.81
CA ASP A 74 -13.38 9.41 -17.04
C ASP A 74 -14.66 9.23 -16.21
N HIS A 75 -15.15 10.36 -15.72
CA HIS A 75 -16.51 10.53 -15.26
C HIS A 75 -17.31 11.04 -16.46
N LEU A 76 -18.07 10.15 -17.11
CA LEU A 76 -19.36 10.48 -17.72
C LEU A 76 -20.19 9.20 -17.95
#